data_AF-A0A6L3F5C9-F1
#
_entry.id   AF-A0A6L3F5C9-F1
#
_cell.length_a   1.000
_cell.length_b   1.000
_cell.length_c   1.000
_cell.angle_alpha   90.00
_cell.angle_beta   90.00
_cell.angle_gamma   90.00
#
_symmetry.space_group_name_H-M   'P 1'
#
loop_
_entity.id
_entity.type
_entity.pdbx_description
1 polymer ?
#
loop_
_entity_poly.entity_id
_entity_poly.type
_entity_poly.pdbx_seq_one_letter_code
_entity_poly.pdbx_strand_id
1 'polypeptide(L)'
;MTQYYILFYDGTFERFEYYKQLQVFNKEAFSVAIQFVVLALVLLMFELHKIRPGLFGLAMVLITTVYITLNSISLISVIPEYKRGYLALDFTSLEEYVPSTFVFDAGIVLHVLLIGILVLFSVVALMTFGQRWKDGNPIIRRLI
;
A
#
# COMPACT_ATOMS: atom_id res chain seq x y z
N MET A 1 -28.92 6.51 -8.33
CA MET A 1 -27.92 5.82 -7.48
C MET A 1 -27.15 4.84 -8.36
N THR A 2 -25.85 4.63 -8.11
CA THR A 2 -25.11 3.58 -8.83
C THR A 2 -25.61 2.20 -8.36
N GLN A 3 -25.53 1.17 -9.21
CA GLN A 3 -25.97 -0.19 -8.85
C GLN A 3 -25.26 -0.75 -7.60
N TYR A 4 -24.09 -0.21 -7.26
CA TYR A 4 -23.38 -0.50 -6.02
C TYR A 4 -24.16 -0.11 -4.77
N TYR A 5 -24.81 1.06 -4.75
CA TYR A 5 -25.61 1.49 -3.59
C TYR A 5 -26.92 0.72 -3.47
N ILE A 6 -27.55 0.37 -4.59
CA ILE A 6 -28.77 -0.45 -4.63
C ILE A 6 -28.50 -1.83 -4.03
N LEU A 7 -27.32 -2.42 -4.28
CA LEU A 7 -26.91 -3.72 -3.74
C LEU A 7 -26.95 -3.79 -2.20
N PHE A 8 -26.59 -2.69 -1.54
CA PHE A 8 -26.35 -2.64 -0.10
C PHE A 8 -27.40 -1.88 0.69
N TYR A 9 -28.08 -0.91 0.10
CA TYR A 9 -29.15 -0.13 0.74
C TYR A 9 -30.54 -0.70 0.47
N ASP A 10 -30.76 -1.29 -0.71
CA ASP A 10 -32.03 -1.94 -1.06
C ASP A 10 -31.96 -3.48 -0.91
N GLY A 11 -30.83 -3.99 -0.40
CA GLY A 11 -30.57 -5.41 -0.13
C GLY A 11 -31.06 -5.91 1.24
N THR A 12 -30.55 -7.07 1.67
CA THR A 12 -30.83 -7.64 2.99
C THR A 12 -30.05 -6.90 4.09
N PHE A 13 -30.52 -7.01 5.34
CA PHE A 13 -29.80 -6.45 6.50
C PHE A 13 -28.34 -6.94 6.57
N GLU A 14 -28.07 -8.19 6.22
CA GLU A 14 -26.72 -8.77 6.16
C GLU A 14 -25.82 -8.07 5.14
N ARG A 15 -26.35 -7.73 3.95
CA ARG A 15 -25.62 -6.96 2.94
C ARG A 15 -25.31 -5.55 3.42
N PHE A 16 -26.26 -4.91 4.10
CA PHE A 16 -26.04 -3.59 4.68
C PHE A 16 -24.95 -3.61 5.77
N GLU A 17 -24.95 -4.61 6.65
CA GLU A 17 -23.89 -4.77 7.65
C GLU A 17 -22.52 -5.07 7.01
N TYR A 18 -22.49 -5.92 5.99
CA TYR A 18 -21.25 -6.17 5.23
C TYR A 18 -20.71 -4.90 4.56
N TYR A 19 -21.59 -4.05 4.01
CA TYR A 19 -21.20 -2.76 3.46
C TYR A 19 -20.56 -1.83 4.49
N LYS A 20 -21.09 -1.77 5.72
CA LYS A 20 -20.48 -0.98 6.80
C LYS A 20 -19.07 -1.47 7.12
N GLN A 21 -18.86 -2.79 7.18
CA GLN A 21 -17.53 -3.36 7.40
C GLN A 21 -16.56 -2.98 6.27
N LEU A 22 -17.02 -3.05 5.01
CA LEU A 22 -16.23 -2.59 3.86
C LEU A 22 -15.88 -1.10 3.93
N GLN A 23 -16.76 -0.24 4.46
CA GLN A 23 -16.44 1.18 4.64
C GLN A 23 -15.30 1.40 5.63
N VAL A 24 -15.26 0.64 6.73
CA VAL A 24 -14.17 0.69 7.71
C VAL A 24 -12.86 0.26 7.04
N PHE A 25 -12.88 -0.85 6.31
CA PHE A 25 -11.72 -1.32 5.54
C PHE A 25 -11.22 -0.27 4.54
N ASN A 26 -12.14 0.29 3.73
CA ASN A 26 -11.79 1.30 2.73
C ASN A 26 -11.20 2.56 3.34
N LYS A 27 -11.69 2.98 4.51
CA LYS A 27 -11.12 4.11 5.25
C LYS A 27 -9.67 3.84 5.64
N GLU A 28 -9.37 2.67 6.18
CA GLU A 28 -8.00 2.31 6.56
C GLU A 28 -7.08 2.18 5.34
N ALA A 29 -7.55 1.51 4.28
CA ALA A 29 -6.79 1.39 3.03
C ALA A 29 -6.48 2.78 2.40
N PHE A 30 -7.46 3.68 2.40
CA PHE A 30 -7.28 5.04 1.89
C PHE A 30 -6.34 5.87 2.78
N SER A 31 -6.41 5.69 4.11
CA SER A 31 -5.49 6.33 5.06
C SER A 31 -4.03 5.94 4.77
N VAL A 32 -3.77 4.65 4.54
CA VAL A 32 -2.44 4.15 4.15
C VAL A 32 -1.98 4.77 2.83
N ALA A 33 -2.88 4.89 1.84
CA ALA A 33 -2.57 5.54 0.57
C ALA A 33 -2.21 7.04 0.73
N ILE A 34 -2.93 7.78 1.59
CA ILE A 34 -2.59 9.18 1.90
C ILE A 34 -1.22 9.26 2.58
N GLN A 35 -0.97 8.43 3.58
CA GLN A 35 0.32 8.41 4.28
C GLN A 35 1.47 8.15 3.32
N PHE A 36 1.29 7.25 2.35
CA PHE A 36 2.25 7.01 1.28
C PHE A 36 2.56 8.28 0.47
N VAL A 37 1.51 8.98 -0.01
CA VAL A 37 1.68 10.22 -0.78
C VAL A 37 2.41 11.29 0.04
N VAL A 38 2.02 11.47 1.31
CA VAL A 38 2.66 12.44 2.20
C VAL A 38 4.13 12.11 2.41
N LEU A 39 4.48 10.85 2.68
CA LEU A 39 5.86 10.43 2.89
C LEU A 39 6.70 10.58 1.62
N ALA A 40 6.14 10.28 0.44
CA ALA A 40 6.80 10.51 -0.84
C ALA A 40 7.12 12.00 -1.07
N LEU A 41 6.18 12.90 -0.76
CA LEU A 41 6.40 14.35 -0.85
C LEU A 41 7.48 14.84 0.13
N VAL A 42 7.49 14.30 1.36
CA VAL A 42 8.54 14.61 2.35
C VAL A 42 9.90 14.17 1.84
N LEU A 43 10.03 12.99 1.25
CA LEU A 43 11.29 12.50 0.67
C LEU A 43 11.78 13.36 -0.50
N LEU A 44 10.87 13.85 -1.36
CA LEU A 44 11.21 14.76 -2.45
C LEU A 44 11.88 16.06 -1.96
N MET A 45 11.45 16.59 -0.82
CA MET A 45 12.07 17.79 -0.22
C MET A 45 13.53 17.55 0.20
N PHE A 46 13.89 16.31 0.57
CA PHE A 46 15.26 15.97 0.94
C PHE A 46 16.19 15.74 -0.26
N GLU A 47 15.67 15.34 -1.43
CA GLU A 47 16.48 15.22 -2.66
C GLU A 47 16.89 16.59 -3.24
N LEU A 48 16.15 17.66 -2.94
CA LEU A 48 16.49 19.02 -3.38
C LEU A 48 17.81 19.55 -2.77
N HIS A 49 18.30 18.97 -1.66
CA HIS A 49 19.57 19.32 -1.02
C HIS A 49 20.71 18.37 -1.45
N LYS A 50 21.20 18.56 -2.68
CA LYS A 50 22.22 17.73 -3.39
C LYS A 50 23.60 17.58 -2.72
N ILE A 51 23.87 18.17 -1.55
CA ILE A 51 25.27 18.40 -1.09
C ILE A 51 25.83 17.24 -0.26
N ARG A 52 25.03 16.38 0.37
CA ARG A 52 25.53 15.18 1.08
C ARG A 52 24.58 14.01 0.99
N PRO A 53 25.07 12.75 0.91
CA PRO A 53 24.25 11.58 1.22
C PRO A 53 23.81 11.69 2.69
N GLY A 54 22.62 12.25 2.90
CA GLY A 54 22.07 12.43 4.23
C GLY A 54 21.70 11.06 4.79
N LEU A 55 22.45 10.57 5.79
CA LEU A 55 22.07 9.40 6.58
C LEU A 55 20.60 9.49 7.03
N PHE A 56 20.15 10.71 7.33
CA PHE A 56 18.76 11.02 7.64
C PHE A 56 17.79 10.65 6.50
N GLY A 57 18.09 11.01 5.25
CA GLY A 57 17.25 10.66 4.10
C GLY A 57 17.18 9.16 3.88
N LEU A 58 18.32 8.46 3.98
CA LEU A 58 18.34 6.99 3.89
C LEU A 58 17.52 6.35 5.02
N ALA A 59 17.69 6.80 6.26
CA ALA A 59 16.93 6.31 7.41
C ALA A 59 15.42 6.54 7.21
N MET A 60 15.03 7.72 6.73
CA MET A 60 13.63 8.04 6.43
C MET A 60 13.04 7.13 5.35
N VAL A 61 13.77 6.86 4.27
CA VAL A 61 13.35 5.91 3.22
C VAL A 61 13.15 4.52 3.80
N LEU A 62 14.12 4.01 4.57
CA LEU A 62 14.04 2.66 5.12
C LEU A 62 12.90 2.51 6.13
N ILE A 63 12.74 3.45 7.05
CA ILE A 63 11.66 3.45 8.04
C ILE A 63 10.30 3.53 7.33
N THR A 64 10.18 4.40 6.33
CA THR A 64 8.97 4.56 5.51
C THR A 64 8.62 3.26 4.78
N THR A 65 9.61 2.65 4.12
CA THR A 65 9.42 1.35 3.45
C THR A 65 8.94 0.28 4.41
N VAL A 66 9.58 0.14 5.58
CA VAL A 66 9.17 -0.84 6.59
C VAL A 66 7.73 -0.58 7.04
N TYR A 67 7.39 0.67 7.35
CA TYR A 67 6.06 1.07 7.79
C TYR A 67 4.97 0.72 6.76
N ILE A 68 5.18 1.11 5.49
CA ILE A 68 4.23 0.82 4.40
C ILE A 68 4.13 -0.68 4.13
N THR A 69 5.25 -1.40 4.23
CA THR A 69 5.29 -2.84 4.03
C THR A 69 4.46 -3.56 5.10
N LEU A 70 4.62 -3.19 6.38
CA LEU A 70 3.84 -3.78 7.47
C LEU A 70 2.33 -3.51 7.31
N ASN A 71 1.95 -2.29 6.95
CA ASN A 71 0.55 -1.95 6.68
C ASN A 71 -0.01 -2.71 5.46
N SER A 72 0.78 -2.85 4.39
CA SER A 72 0.37 -3.61 3.20
C SER A 72 0.22 -5.10 3.50
N ILE A 73 1.10 -5.70 4.31
CA ILE A 73 0.98 -7.08 4.75
C ILE A 73 -0.29 -7.28 5.57
N SER A 74 -0.59 -6.35 6.49
CA SER A 74 -1.83 -6.38 7.27
C SER A 74 -3.06 -6.36 6.35
N LEU A 75 -3.11 -5.47 5.36
CA LEU A 75 -4.20 -5.41 4.38
C LEU A 75 -4.31 -6.69 3.54
N ILE A 76 -3.18 -7.22 3.04
CA ILE A 76 -3.15 -8.50 2.30
C ILE A 76 -3.74 -9.64 3.13
N SER A 77 -3.46 -9.69 4.44
CA SER A 77 -3.95 -10.77 5.30
C SER A 77 -5.46 -10.71 5.53
N VAL A 78 -6.04 -9.52 5.50
CA VAL A 78 -7.44 -9.27 5.84
C VAL A 78 -8.37 -9.29 4.61
N ILE A 79 -7.89 -8.88 3.43
CA ILE A 79 -8.69 -8.89 2.17
C ILE A 79 -9.35 -10.26 1.89
N PRO A 80 -8.68 -11.42 2.08
CA PRO A 80 -9.31 -12.73 1.90
C PRO A 80 -10.50 -12.99 2.82
N GLU A 81 -10.54 -12.39 4.02
CA GLU A 81 -11.67 -12.51 4.94
C GLU A 81 -12.89 -11.78 4.39
N TYR A 82 -12.71 -10.55 3.90
CA TYR A 82 -13.75 -9.79 3.22
C TYR A 82 -14.22 -10.51 1.94
N LYS A 83 -13.31 -11.05 1.13
CA LYS A 83 -13.69 -11.84 -0.06
C LYS A 83 -14.58 -13.02 0.30
N ARG A 84 -14.26 -13.76 1.36
CA ARG A 84 -15.09 -14.88 1.85
C ARG A 84 -16.44 -14.39 2.35
N GLY A 85 -16.47 -13.29 3.11
CA GLY A 85 -17.71 -12.67 3.58
C GLY A 85 -18.62 -12.27 2.42
N TYR A 86 -18.06 -11.63 1.38
CA TYR A 86 -18.81 -11.27 0.17
C TYR A 86 -19.39 -12.49 -0.55
N LEU A 87 -18.62 -13.55 -0.73
CA LEU A 87 -19.07 -14.78 -1.39
C LEU A 87 -20.11 -15.57 -0.58
N ALA A 88 -20.20 -15.34 0.73
CA ALA A 88 -21.19 -15.95 1.60
C ALA A 88 -22.54 -15.22 1.59
N LEU A 89 -22.62 -14.02 0.98
CA LEU A 89 -23.87 -13.27 0.88
C LEU A 89 -24.84 -13.93 -0.12
N ASP A 90 -26.12 -13.86 0.21
CA ASP A 90 -27.17 -14.30 -0.71
C ASP A 90 -27.50 -13.21 -1.74
N PHE A 91 -27.15 -13.51 -3.00
CA PHE A 91 -27.43 -12.68 -4.17
C PHE A 91 -28.67 -13.13 -4.96
N THR A 92 -29.34 -14.21 -4.57
CA THR A 92 -30.48 -14.76 -5.32
C THR A 92 -31.65 -13.79 -5.45
N SER A 93 -31.77 -12.84 -4.52
CA SER A 93 -32.80 -11.80 -4.53
C SER A 93 -32.53 -10.66 -5.53
N LEU A 94 -31.40 -10.66 -6.22
CA LEU A 94 -31.01 -9.64 -7.20
C LEU A 94 -31.04 -10.29 -8.58
N GLU A 95 -32.11 -10.07 -9.32
CA GLU A 95 -32.22 -10.56 -10.70
C GLU A 95 -31.03 -10.04 -11.53
N GLU A 96 -30.40 -10.96 -12.27
CA GLU A 96 -29.28 -10.70 -13.19
C GLU A 96 -27.96 -10.21 -12.54
N TYR A 97 -27.82 -10.26 -11.22
CA TYR A 97 -26.56 -9.88 -10.56
C TYR A 97 -25.54 -11.03 -10.56
N VAL A 98 -24.39 -10.82 -11.21
CA VAL A 98 -23.24 -11.73 -11.15
C VAL A 98 -22.23 -11.21 -10.13
N PRO A 99 -22.02 -11.89 -8.98
CA PRO A 99 -21.05 -11.46 -7.99
C PRO A 99 -19.63 -11.51 -8.57
N SER A 100 -18.86 -10.45 -8.34
CA SER A 100 -17.49 -10.32 -8.83
C SER A 100 -16.52 -10.10 -7.69
N THR A 101 -15.46 -10.92 -7.62
CA THR A 101 -14.40 -10.78 -6.62
C THR A 101 -13.16 -10.06 -7.14
N PHE A 102 -13.21 -9.55 -8.37
CA PHE A 102 -12.06 -8.99 -9.07
C PHE A 102 -11.33 -7.91 -8.25
N VAL A 103 -12.07 -7.04 -7.55
CA VAL A 103 -11.48 -5.94 -6.77
C VAL A 103 -10.65 -6.47 -5.58
N PHE A 104 -11.10 -7.55 -4.92
CA PHE A 104 -10.34 -8.18 -3.83
C PHE A 104 -9.03 -8.79 -4.35
N ASP A 105 -9.12 -9.52 -5.48
CA ASP A 105 -7.97 -10.19 -6.09
C ASP A 105 -6.96 -9.16 -6.63
N ALA A 106 -7.44 -8.12 -7.32
CA ALA A 106 -6.62 -7.01 -7.79
C ALA A 106 -5.95 -6.27 -6.62
N GLY A 107 -6.68 -6.05 -5.51
CA GLY A 107 -6.13 -5.41 -4.32
C GLY A 107 -4.94 -6.18 -3.73
N ILE A 108 -5.06 -7.50 -3.59
CA ILE A 108 -3.95 -8.35 -3.12
C ILE A 108 -2.75 -8.23 -4.05
N VAL A 109 -2.96 -8.37 -5.36
CA VAL A 109 -1.87 -8.28 -6.36
C VAL A 109 -1.18 -6.93 -6.31
N LEU A 110 -1.94 -5.83 -6.20
CA LEU A 110 -1.40 -4.48 -6.12
C LEU A 110 -0.52 -4.27 -4.87
N HIS A 111 -0.95 -4.75 -3.71
CA HIS A 111 -0.12 -4.67 -2.50
C HIS A 111 1.15 -5.52 -2.59
N VAL A 112 1.09 -6.71 -3.20
CA VAL A 112 2.28 -7.54 -3.44
C VAL A 112 3.26 -6.84 -4.37
N LEU A 113 2.78 -6.25 -5.47
CA LEU A 113 3.61 -5.47 -6.39
C LEU A 113 4.23 -4.25 -5.70
N LEU A 114 3.45 -3.54 -4.88
CA LEU A 114 3.93 -2.39 -4.10
C LEU A 114 5.09 -2.80 -3.18
N ILE A 115 4.96 -3.90 -2.43
CA ILE A 115 6.03 -4.42 -1.56
C ILE A 115 7.27 -4.74 -2.39
N GLY A 116 7.12 -5.40 -3.55
CA GLY A 116 8.23 -5.69 -4.45
C GLY A 116 8.98 -4.44 -4.92
N ILE A 117 8.24 -3.40 -5.31
CA ILE A 117 8.80 -2.11 -5.73
C ILE A 117 9.53 -1.41 -4.57
N LEU A 118 8.95 -1.41 -3.37
CA LEU A 118 9.56 -0.80 -2.18
C LEU A 118 10.88 -1.47 -1.80
N VAL A 119 10.95 -2.81 -1.88
CA VAL A 119 12.20 -3.56 -1.67
C VAL A 119 13.24 -3.18 -2.71
N LEU A 120 12.86 -3.16 -3.99
CA LEU A 120 13.76 -2.78 -5.08
C LEU A 120 14.32 -1.36 -4.89
N PHE A 121 13.47 -0.39 -4.57
CA PHE A 121 13.91 0.99 -4.32
C PHE A 121 14.79 1.11 -3.08
N SER A 122 14.55 0.32 -2.04
CA SER A 122 15.41 0.30 -0.85
C SER A 122 16.81 -0.23 -1.18
N VAL A 123 16.91 -1.25 -2.04
CA VAL A 123 18.20 -1.76 -2.55
C VAL A 123 18.93 -0.68 -3.37
N VAL A 124 18.24 -0.01 -4.30
CA VAL A 124 18.82 1.08 -5.10
C VAL A 124 19.28 2.23 -4.23
N ALA A 125 18.51 2.60 -3.21
CA ALA A 125 18.88 3.66 -2.26
C ALA A 125 20.14 3.29 -1.46
N LEU A 126 20.23 2.05 -0.96
CA LEU A 126 21.41 1.55 -0.25
C LEU A 126 22.66 1.52 -1.15
N MET A 127 22.53 1.03 -2.39
CA MET A 127 23.63 1.00 -3.35
C MET A 127 24.13 2.41 -3.67
N THR A 128 23.21 3.33 -3.94
CA THR A 128 23.53 4.73 -4.27
C THR A 128 24.19 5.44 -3.09
N PHE A 129 23.69 5.21 -1.87
CA PHE A 129 24.31 5.71 -0.64
C PHE A 129 25.73 5.14 -0.46
N GLY A 130 25.92 3.84 -0.67
CA GLY A 130 27.22 3.17 -0.58
C GLY A 130 28.24 3.69 -1.59
N GLN A 131 27.83 3.90 -2.85
CA GLN A 131 28.68 4.52 -3.88
C GLN A 131 29.11 5.94 -3.47
N ARG A 132 28.16 6.79 -3.10
CA ARG A 132 28.44 8.18 -2.68
C ARG A 132 29.32 8.25 -1.43
N TRP A 133 29.18 7.30 -0.49
CA TRP A 133 30.06 7.20 0.67
C TRP A 133 31.50 6.87 0.30
N LYS A 134 31.70 5.94 -0.65
CA LYS A 134 33.03 5.63 -1.20
C LYS A 134 33.65 6.84 -1.88
N ASP A 135 32.87 7.56 -2.68
CA ASP A 135 33.36 8.72 -3.45
C ASP A 135 33.67 9.95 -2.56
N GLY A 136 32.92 10.14 -1.48
CA GLY A 136 33.06 11.26 -0.55
C GLY A 136 34.09 11.06 0.57
N ASN A 137 34.58 9.84 0.80
CA ASN A 137 35.50 9.54 1.89
C ASN A 137 36.96 9.41 1.39
N PRO A 138 37.86 10.36 1.70
CA PRO A 138 39.22 10.36 1.21
C PRO A 138 40.06 9.13 1.65
N ILE A 139 39.65 8.44 2.72
CA ILE A 139 40.30 7.22 3.22
C ILE A 139 39.96 6.01 2.35
N ILE A 140 38.71 5.91 1.88
CA ILE A 140 38.25 4.78 1.05
C ILE A 140 38.78 4.90 -0.38
N ARG A 141 38.93 6.14 -0.88
CA ARG A 141 39.52 6.43 -2.20
C ARG A 141 40.98 6.00 -2.35
N ARG A 142 41.68 5.73 -1.25
CA ARG A 142 43.08 5.26 -1.25
C ARG A 142 43.22 3.74 -1.10
N LEU A 143 42.11 3.03 -0.86
CA LEU A 143 42.07 1.58 -0.63
C LEU A 143 41.62 0.78 -1.87
N ILE A 144 41.13 1.46 -2.91
CA ILE A 144 40.85 0.93 -4.26
C ILE A 144 41.89 1.53 -5.18
#